data_AF-A0AA88I9R5-F1
#
_entry.id   AF-A0AA88I9R5-F1
#
_cell.length_a   1.000
_cell.length_b   1.000
_cell.length_c   1.000
_cell.angle_alpha   90.00
_cell.angle_beta   90.00
_cell.angle_gamma   90.00
#
_symmetry.space_group_name_H-M   'P 1'
#
loop_
_entity.id
_entity.type
_entity.pdbx_description
1 polymer ?
#
loop_
_entity_poly.entity_id
_entity_poly.type
_entity_poly.pdbx_seq_one_letter_code
_entity_poly.pdbx_strand_id
1 'polypeptide(L)' 'MFGLIFSEDDTHLTEEERMMKQIMGFGQFSTTKGKKVQADVGEAHVVTKRKYRQYMNRRGGFNRPLDAVE' A
#
# COMPACT_ATOMS: atom_id res chain seq x y z
N MET A 1 2.78 -16.42 26.49
CA MET A 1 1.73 -16.64 25.47
C MET A 1 2.42 -17.26 24.26
N PHE A 2 2.75 -18.55 24.37
CA PHE A 2 3.53 -19.33 23.40
C PHE A 2 2.80 -20.67 23.21
N GLY A 3 1.55 -20.58 22.79
CA GLY A 3 0.68 -21.70 22.50
C GLY A 3 -0.21 -21.26 21.34
N LEU A 4 -0.48 -22.17 20.40
CA LEU A 4 -1.09 -21.99 19.07
C LEU A 4 -0.12 -22.01 17.87
N ILE A 5 0.94 -22.84 17.91
CA ILE A 5 1.72 -23.19 16.69
C ILE A 5 1.45 -24.63 16.21
N PHE A 6 0.77 -25.46 17.00
CA PHE A 6 0.37 -26.80 16.57
C PHE A 6 -1.11 -26.79 16.19
N SER A 7 -1.39 -27.02 14.92
CA SER A 7 -2.72 -27.43 14.46
C SER A 7 -3.08 -28.71 15.21
N GLU A 8 -4.32 -28.84 15.71
CA GLU A 8 -4.75 -30.01 16.50
C GLU A 8 -4.55 -31.36 15.76
N ASP A 9 -4.41 -31.35 14.43
CA ASP A 9 -4.17 -32.52 13.58
C ASP A 9 -2.72 -33.05 13.53
N ASP A 10 -1.73 -32.32 14.07
CA ASP A 10 -0.31 -32.73 14.01
C ASP A 10 0.14 -33.63 15.18
N THR A 11 -0.78 -33.94 16.09
CA THR A 11 -0.50 -34.72 17.32
C THR A 11 -0.29 -36.22 17.09
N HIS A 12 -0.66 -36.73 15.90
CA HIS A 12 -0.57 -38.15 15.54
C HIS A 12 0.44 -38.49 14.43
N LEU A 13 1.25 -37.52 13.97
CA LEU A 13 2.27 -37.79 12.95
C LEU A 13 3.60 -38.16 13.57
N THR A 14 4.25 -39.17 12.99
CA THR A 14 5.62 -39.55 13.32
C THR A 14 6.61 -38.45 12.90
N GLU A 15 7.78 -38.42 13.52
CA GLU A 15 8.81 -37.39 13.25
C GLU A 15 9.27 -37.40 11.79
N GLU A 16 9.29 -38.58 11.15
CA GLU A 16 9.59 -38.78 9.74
C GLU A 16 8.53 -38.14 8.82
N GLU A 17 7.24 -38.29 9.13
CA GLU A 17 6.17 -37.69 8.34
C GLU A 17 6.14 -36.16 8.46
N ARG A 18 6.51 -35.62 9.63
CA ARG A 18 6.69 -34.17 9.82
C ARG A 18 7.87 -33.64 9.02
N MET A 19 8.97 -34.38 8.98
CA MET A 19 10.14 -34.04 8.16
C MET A 19 9.81 -34.12 6.67
N MET A 20 9.07 -35.14 6.23
CA MET A 20 8.60 -35.25 4.83
C MET A 20 7.66 -34.11 4.44
N LYS A 21 6.73 -33.68 5.30
CA LYS A 21 5.89 -32.49 5.04
C LYS A 21 6.71 -31.21 4.87
N GLN A 22 7.80 -31.05 5.64
CA GLN A 22 8.72 -29.92 5.51
C GLN A 22 9.55 -29.99 4.22
N ILE A 23 10.06 -31.18 3.86
CA ILE A 23 10.83 -31.42 2.63
C ILE A 23 9.99 -31.16 1.37
N MET A 24 8.73 -31.60 1.39
CA MET A 24 7.81 -31.44 0.26
C MET A 24 7.31 -29.99 0.11
N GLY A 25 7.57 -29.09 1.06
CA GLY A 25 7.33 -27.65 0.93
C GLY A 25 5.85 -27.20 0.88
N PHE A 26 4.89 -28.11 1.03
CA PHE A 26 3.45 -27.81 0.91
C PHE A 26 2.76 -27.43 2.24
N GLY A 27 3.52 -27.17 3.30
CA GLY A 27 2.96 -27.03 4.65
C GLY A 27 2.20 -25.73 4.94
N GLN A 28 2.47 -24.62 4.24
CA GLN A 28 1.89 -23.35 4.63
C GLN A 28 1.76 -22.33 3.49
N PHE A 29 0.54 -22.22 2.94
CA PHE A 29 0.19 -21.14 2.02
C PHE A 29 0.04 -19.82 2.80
N SER A 30 1.07 -18.98 2.77
CA SER A 30 0.97 -17.64 3.33
C SER A 30 0.40 -16.65 2.29
N THR A 31 -0.59 -15.85 2.68
CA THR A 31 -1.13 -14.78 1.82
C THR A 31 -0.38 -13.46 2.06
N THR A 32 -0.20 -12.67 1.01
CA THR A 32 0.29 -11.28 1.04
C THR A 32 -0.85 -10.27 1.20
N LYS A 33 -2.12 -10.71 1.21
CA LYS A 33 -3.29 -9.83 1.36
C LYS A 33 -3.22 -9.07 2.70
N GLY A 34 -3.15 -7.74 2.63
CA GLY A 34 -3.10 -6.85 3.79
C GLY A 34 -1.71 -6.74 4.46
N LYS A 35 -0.68 -7.39 3.91
CA LYS A 35 0.71 -7.22 4.36
C LYS A 35 1.39 -6.16 3.51
N LYS A 36 2.11 -5.24 4.15
CA LYS A 36 2.92 -4.25 3.46
C LYS A 36 4.13 -4.94 2.82
N VAL A 37 4.14 -5.05 1.50
CA VAL A 37 5.28 -5.55 0.71
C VAL A 37 6.12 -4.33 0.30
N GLN A 38 7.45 -4.40 0.43
CA GLN A 38 8.35 -3.28 0.09
C GLN A 38 8.43 -2.96 -1.42
N ALA A 39 7.81 -3.78 -2.27
CA ALA A 39 7.93 -3.68 -3.72
C ALA A 39 7.03 -2.60 -4.35
N ASP A 40 5.95 -2.19 -3.69
CA ASP A 40 4.98 -1.24 -4.26
C ASP A 40 5.27 0.19 -3.77
N VAL A 41 6.16 0.88 -4.48
CA VAL A 41 6.40 2.32 -4.29
C VAL A 41 5.85 3.07 -5.50
N GLY A 42 4.79 3.85 -5.29
CA GLY A 42 4.26 4.78 -6.30
C GLY A 42 4.70 6.21 -6.01
N GLU A 43 5.08 6.95 -7.05
CA GLU A 43 5.38 8.38 -6.98
C GLU A 43 4.42 9.17 -7.87
N ALA A 44 3.96 10.32 -7.39
CA ALA A 44 3.08 11.22 -8.14
C ALA A 44 3.80 12.56 -8.39
N HIS A 45 4.11 12.84 -9.66
CA HIS A 45 4.69 14.12 -10.07
C HIS A 45 3.58 15.11 -10.45
N VAL A 46 3.33 16.08 -9.57
CA VAL A 46 2.30 17.12 -9.80
C VAL A 46 2.95 18.40 -10.32
N VAL A 47 2.76 18.68 -11.61
CA VAL A 47 3.21 19.94 -12.22
C VAL A 47 2.12 21.00 -12.07
N THR A 48 2.32 21.96 -11.18
CA THR A 48 1.44 23.13 -11.11
C THR A 48 1.83 24.14 -12.18
N LYS A 49 0.96 24.36 -13.16
CA LYS A 49 1.11 25.48 -14.11
C LYS A 49 0.90 26.80 -13.38
N ARG A 50 1.86 27.73 -13.50
CA ARG A 50 1.69 29.10 -13.00
C ARG A 50 0.62 29.79 -13.82
N LYS A 51 -0.53 30.09 -13.21
CA LYS A 51 -1.56 30.94 -13.83
C LYS A 51 -1.18 32.39 -13.59
N TYR A 52 -1.05 33.17 -14.67
CA TYR A 52 -0.92 34.61 -14.55
C TYR A 52 -2.25 35.17 -14.07
N ARG A 53 -2.19 36.17 -13.21
CA ARG A 53 -3.37 36.82 -12.68
C ARG A 53 -3.37 38.25 -13.19
N GLN A 54 -4.41 38.65 -13.90
CA GLN A 54 -4.50 40.00 -14.42
C GLN A 54 -4.90 40.94 -13.28
N TYR A 55 -3.96 41.81 -12.89
CA TYR A 55 -4.17 42.76 -11.80
C TYR A 55 -4.61 44.14 -12.31
N MET A 56 -4.05 44.61 -13.42
CA MET A 56 -4.37 45.92 -13.98
C MET A 56 -5.63 45.89 -14.85
N ASN A 57 -6.41 46.98 -14.80
CA ASN A 57 -7.63 47.24 -15.58
C ASN A 57 -8.76 46.21 -15.39
N ARG A 58 -8.99 45.77 -14.16
CA ARG A 58 -10.12 44.89 -13.82
C ARG A 58 -11.40 45.70 -13.62
N ARG A 59 -12.50 45.27 -14.23
CA ARG A 59 -13.84 45.75 -13.86
C ARG A 59 -14.22 45.20 -12.48
N GLY A 60 -14.59 46.08 -11.54
CA GLY A 60 -15.10 45.69 -10.22
C GLY A 60 -14.19 45.95 -9.01
N GLY A 61 -13.07 46.66 -9.17
CA GLY A 61 -12.24 47.16 -8.06
C GLY A 61 -11.25 46.14 -7.47
N PHE A 62 -10.39 46.63 -6.58
CA PHE A 62 -9.19 45.94 -6.07
C PHE A 62 -9.49 44.71 -5.19
N ASN A 63 -10.67 44.61 -4.56
CA ASN A 63 -11.02 43.54 -3.62
C ASN A 63 -11.74 42.32 -4.26
N ARG A 64 -11.86 42.23 -5.59
CA ARG A 64 -12.42 41.05 -6.27
C ARG A 64 -11.36 39.95 -6.40
N PRO A 65 -11.67 38.65 -6.26
CA PRO A 65 -10.71 37.59 -6.56
C PRO A 65 -10.19 37.67 -8.00
N LEU A 66 -8.87 37.70 -8.18
CA LEU A 66 -8.18 37.81 -9.49
C LEU A 66 -8.59 36.65 -10.41
N ASP A 67 -9.11 36.98 -11.60
CA ASP A 67 -9.53 35.98 -12.59
C ASP A 67 -8.28 35.25 -13.12
N ALA A 68 -8.40 33.94 -13.35
CA ALA A 68 -7.33 33.19 -13.97
C ALA A 68 -7.20 33.63 -15.44
N VAL A 69 -6.01 34.05 -15.86
CA VAL A 69 -5.73 34.18 -17.29
C VAL A 69 -5.56 32.75 -17.81
N GLU A 70 -6.55 32.27 -18.58
CA GLU A 70 -6.37 31.06 -19.41
C GLU A 70 -5.38 31.34 -20.55
#